data_AF-A0A430R4V1-F1
#
_entry.id   AF-A0A430R4V1-F1
#
_cell.length_a   1.000
_cell.length_b   1.000
_cell.length_c   1.000
_cell.angle_alpha   90.00
_cell.angle_beta   90.00
_cell.angle_gamma   90.00
#
_symmetry.space_group_name_H-M   'P 1'
#
loop_
_entity.id
_entity.type
_entity.pdbx_description
1 polymer ?
#
loop_
_entity_poly.entity_id
_entity_poly.type
_entity_poly.pdbx_seq_one_letter_code
_entity_poly.pdbx_strand_id
1 'polypeptide(L)'
;MPLWLAHHYGVPLRFGYRGTRDLLPTVHSRRAVRVPYVAWSQAEASLGPRALRHGLALSVARLVLGGEPSEWESLAVRSGRRTPKGKEWARRKGRDGYLKGVPRPDGEWWAPGVYGDPLAVEVDTGKLPLWDVRERWKKWRLYSGVVWVVLSPHRAEAVGRLLDDWLRDKPGYVGRWRVLWLKAWWEGGEYAWVR
;
A
#
# COMPACT_ATOMS: atom_id res chain seq x y z
N MET A 1 -1.73 10.86 -6.20
CA MET A 1 -1.03 9.98 -7.16
C MET A 1 0.10 10.73 -7.83
N PRO A 2 1.22 10.09 -8.22
CA PRO A 2 2.22 10.71 -9.08
C PRO A 2 1.61 11.24 -10.38
N LEU A 3 2.14 12.32 -10.94
CA LEU A 3 1.59 12.92 -12.16
C LEU A 3 1.66 11.97 -13.37
N TRP A 4 2.74 11.18 -13.48
CA TRP A 4 2.85 10.16 -14.54
C TRP A 4 1.71 9.14 -14.46
N LEU A 5 1.29 8.77 -13.24
CA LEU A 5 0.20 7.83 -13.02
C LEU A 5 -1.16 8.46 -13.39
N ALA A 6 -1.33 9.75 -13.10
CA ALA A 6 -2.51 10.49 -13.54
C ALA A 6 -2.62 10.51 -15.07
N HIS A 7 -1.50 10.71 -15.77
CA HIS A 7 -1.44 10.62 -17.24
C HIS A 7 -1.73 9.20 -17.74
N HIS A 8 -1.20 8.17 -17.09
CA HIS A 8 -1.48 6.78 -17.42
C HIS A 8 -2.99 6.47 -17.38
N TYR A 9 -3.70 7.01 -16.39
CA TYR A 9 -5.17 6.89 -16.29
C TYR A 9 -5.95 7.91 -17.14
N GLY A 10 -5.29 8.73 -17.96
CA GLY A 10 -5.95 9.74 -18.78
C GLY A 10 -6.63 10.85 -17.98
N VAL A 11 -6.25 11.08 -16.72
CA VAL A 11 -6.83 12.13 -15.87
C VAL A 11 -6.48 13.49 -16.46
N PRO A 12 -7.47 14.29 -16.90
CA PRO A 12 -7.18 15.60 -17.47
C PRO A 12 -6.51 16.52 -16.45
N LEU A 13 -5.50 17.27 -16.90
CA LEU A 13 -4.68 18.14 -16.04
C LEU A 13 -5.50 19.10 -15.18
N ARG A 14 -6.68 19.55 -15.64
CA ARG A 14 -7.57 20.47 -14.90
C ARG A 14 -8.19 19.87 -13.64
N PHE A 15 -8.15 18.54 -13.46
CA PHE A 15 -8.73 17.89 -12.29
C PHE A 15 -7.73 17.70 -11.15
N GLY A 16 -8.23 17.88 -9.93
CA GLY A 16 -7.45 17.74 -8.70
C GLY A 16 -6.53 18.93 -8.41
N TYR A 17 -5.88 18.87 -7.25
CA TYR A 17 -4.88 19.83 -6.79
C TYR A 17 -3.51 19.32 -7.18
N ARG A 18 -2.75 20.14 -7.92
CA ARG A 18 -1.39 19.79 -8.33
C ARG A 18 -0.39 20.30 -7.31
N GLY A 19 0.66 19.54 -7.11
CA GLY A 19 1.79 19.94 -6.29
C GLY A 19 3.05 19.23 -6.70
N THR A 20 4.14 19.65 -6.08
CA THR A 20 5.46 19.08 -6.29
C THR A 20 6.11 18.89 -4.93
N ARG A 21 6.77 17.75 -4.71
CA ARG A 21 7.49 17.50 -3.46
C ARG A 21 8.85 16.88 -3.72
N ASP A 22 9.85 17.40 -3.03
CA ASP A 22 11.17 16.77 -3.00
C ASP A 22 11.15 15.60 -2.00
N LEU A 23 11.45 14.42 -2.51
CA LEU A 23 11.65 13.20 -1.75
C LEU A 23 13.15 13.02 -1.51
N LEU A 24 13.54 12.87 -0.24
CA LEU A 24 14.93 12.60 0.13
C LEU A 24 15.52 11.42 -0.67
N PRO A 25 16.84 11.42 -0.93
CA PRO A 25 17.55 10.36 -1.64
C PRO A 25 17.15 8.96 -1.17
N THR A 26 17.21 8.00 -2.09
CA THR A 26 16.95 6.59 -1.83
C THR A 26 18.10 5.76 -2.39
N VAL A 27 18.14 4.46 -2.12
CA VAL A 27 19.19 3.58 -2.70
C VAL A 27 19.12 3.48 -4.23
N HIS A 28 18.00 3.90 -4.83
CA HIS A 28 17.78 4.00 -6.28
C HIS A 28 18.03 5.40 -6.85
N SER A 29 18.14 6.41 -5.98
CA SER A 29 18.44 7.78 -6.41
C SER A 29 19.38 8.44 -5.42
N ARG A 30 20.62 8.67 -5.85
CA ARG A 30 21.65 9.38 -5.09
C ARG A 30 21.32 10.88 -4.86
N ARG A 31 20.30 11.40 -5.53
CA ARG A 31 19.80 12.78 -5.39
C ARG A 31 18.38 12.78 -4.85
N ALA A 32 17.99 13.89 -4.21
CA ALA A 32 16.59 14.12 -3.89
C ALA A 32 15.78 14.12 -5.19
N VAL A 33 14.67 13.41 -5.20
CA VAL A 33 13.82 13.27 -6.38
C VAL A 33 12.64 14.21 -6.23
N ARG A 34 12.43 15.05 -7.24
CA ARG A 34 11.28 15.94 -7.31
C ARG A 34 10.10 15.21 -7.91
N VAL A 35 9.05 14.99 -7.11
CA VAL A 35 7.88 14.23 -7.54
C VAL A 35 6.69 15.18 -7.75
N PRO A 36 6.29 15.44 -9.00
CA PRO A 36 5.02 16.08 -9.29
C PRO A 36 3.87 15.11 -9.00
N TYR A 37 2.79 15.61 -8.42
CA TYR A 37 1.64 14.79 -8.04
C TYR A 37 0.31 15.52 -8.21
N VAL A 38 -0.75 14.72 -8.28
CA VAL A 38 -2.15 15.15 -8.25
C VAL A 38 -2.80 14.59 -6.99
N ALA A 39 -3.50 15.46 -6.25
CA ALA A 39 -4.31 15.13 -5.08
C ALA A 39 -5.79 15.40 -5.37
N TRP A 40 -6.70 14.64 -4.78
CA TRP A 40 -8.15 14.78 -5.05
C TRP A 40 -8.83 15.81 -4.15
N SER A 41 -8.13 16.28 -3.12
CA SER A 41 -8.59 17.34 -2.25
C SER A 41 -7.42 18.21 -1.77
N GLN A 42 -7.75 19.41 -1.30
CA GLN A 42 -6.77 20.30 -0.69
C GLN A 42 -6.13 19.68 0.56
N ALA A 43 -6.90 18.93 1.35
CA ALA A 43 -6.38 18.23 2.53
C ALA A 43 -5.30 17.18 2.16
N GLU A 44 -5.51 16.44 1.06
CA GLU A 44 -4.51 15.51 0.55
C GLU A 44 -3.26 16.24 -0.01
N ALA A 45 -3.45 17.38 -0.67
CA ALA A 45 -2.35 18.20 -1.16
C ALA A 45 -1.50 18.80 -0.04
N SER A 46 -2.11 19.09 1.11
CA SER A 46 -1.44 19.64 2.29
C SER A 46 -0.78 18.59 3.19
N LEU A 47 -0.78 17.30 2.80
CA LEU A 47 -0.15 16.25 3.59
C LEU A 47 1.36 16.48 3.72
N GLY A 48 1.87 16.26 4.94
CA GLY A 48 3.31 16.29 5.19
C GLY A 48 4.09 15.25 4.36
N PRO A 49 5.40 15.43 4.14
CA PRO A 49 6.20 14.64 3.21
C PRO A 49 6.07 13.13 3.39
N ARG A 50 6.02 12.67 4.65
CA ARG A 50 5.90 11.24 4.98
C ARG A 50 4.56 10.66 4.54
N ALA A 51 3.46 11.32 4.91
CA ALA A 51 2.12 10.87 4.58
C ALA A 51 1.88 10.92 3.07
N LEU A 52 2.39 11.96 2.41
CA LEU A 52 2.35 12.07 0.96
C LEU A 52 3.13 10.93 0.30
N ARG A 53 4.35 10.62 0.76
CA ARG A 53 5.15 9.50 0.24
C ARG A 53 4.41 8.16 0.34
N HIS A 54 3.85 7.83 1.52
CA HIS A 54 3.04 6.61 1.69
C HIS A 54 1.92 6.57 0.67
N GLY A 55 1.18 7.67 0.59
CA GLY A 55 0.04 7.76 -0.26
C GLY A 55 0.34 7.63 -1.76
N LEU A 56 1.39 8.29 -2.24
CA LEU A 56 1.80 8.20 -3.63
C LEU A 56 2.29 6.78 -3.95
N ALA A 57 3.10 6.17 -3.09
CA ALA A 57 3.55 4.79 -3.28
C ALA A 57 2.37 3.80 -3.27
N LEU A 58 1.38 3.98 -2.39
CA LEU A 58 0.18 3.16 -2.37
C LEU A 58 -0.60 3.28 -3.70
N SER A 59 -0.71 4.49 -4.27
CA SER A 59 -1.38 4.65 -5.57
C SER A 59 -0.67 3.90 -6.70
N VAL A 60 0.66 3.83 -6.68
CA VAL A 60 1.44 3.03 -7.64
C VAL A 60 1.28 1.54 -7.36
N ALA A 61 1.28 1.14 -6.08
CA ALA A 61 1.03 -0.25 -5.71
C ALA A 61 -0.33 -0.74 -6.23
N ARG A 62 -1.38 0.09 -6.17
CA ARG A 62 -2.70 -0.26 -6.73
C ARG A 62 -2.65 -0.54 -8.22
N LEU A 63 -1.93 0.28 -8.99
CA LEU A 63 -1.72 0.03 -10.43
C LEU A 63 -1.03 -1.32 -10.65
N VAL A 64 0.09 -1.54 -9.94
CA VAL A 64 0.94 -2.73 -10.10
C VAL A 64 0.23 -4.03 -9.71
N LEU A 65 -0.50 -3.99 -8.59
CA LEU A 65 -1.30 -5.12 -8.13
C LEU A 65 -2.49 -5.41 -9.04
N GLY A 66 -2.88 -4.41 -9.84
CA GLY A 66 -4.07 -4.47 -10.66
C GLY A 66 -5.33 -4.45 -9.80
N GLY A 67 -6.45 -4.61 -10.48
CA GLY A 67 -7.77 -4.64 -9.86
C GLY A 67 -8.56 -3.37 -10.10
N GLU A 68 -9.86 -3.57 -10.25
CA GLU A 68 -10.80 -2.51 -10.54
C GLU A 68 -10.93 -1.55 -9.34
N PRO A 69 -11.26 -0.27 -9.58
CA PRO A 69 -11.53 0.68 -8.51
C PRO A 69 -12.47 0.16 -7.40
N SER A 70 -13.46 -0.66 -7.76
CA SER A 70 -14.44 -1.26 -6.83
C SER A 70 -13.85 -2.34 -5.90
N GLU A 71 -12.68 -2.87 -6.22
CA GLU A 71 -11.98 -3.90 -5.44
C GLU A 71 -11.13 -3.33 -4.31
N TRP A 72 -10.96 -2.01 -4.27
CA TRP A 72 -10.20 -1.32 -3.23
C TRP A 72 -11.13 -0.69 -2.20
N GLU A 73 -10.73 -0.63 -0.93
CA GLU A 73 -11.53 0.06 0.09
C GLU A 73 -11.72 1.56 -0.18
N SER A 74 -10.80 2.18 -0.91
CA SER A 74 -10.83 3.60 -1.21
C SER A 74 -9.98 3.86 -2.44
N LEU A 75 -10.44 4.75 -3.32
CA LEU A 75 -9.65 5.28 -4.43
C LEU A 75 -8.78 6.46 -4.00
N ALA A 76 -9.19 7.15 -2.95
CA ALA A 76 -8.39 8.19 -2.32
C ALA A 76 -7.18 7.56 -1.63
N VAL A 77 -6.11 8.33 -1.65
CA VAL A 77 -4.77 7.94 -1.25
C VAL A 77 -4.66 7.79 0.26
N ARG A 78 -5.51 8.51 1.00
CA ARG A 78 -5.56 8.45 2.46
C ARG A 78 -6.96 8.77 3.00
N SER A 79 -7.96 8.06 2.50
CA SER A 79 -9.33 8.20 3.00
C SER A 79 -9.63 7.13 4.03
N GLY A 80 -10.08 7.58 5.21
CA GLY A 80 -10.68 6.70 6.20
C GLY A 80 -11.97 6.04 5.71
N ARG A 81 -12.55 6.50 4.59
CA ARG A 81 -13.79 5.98 4.02
C ARG A 81 -13.54 4.66 3.33
N ARG A 82 -14.36 3.67 3.65
CA ARG A 82 -14.45 2.41 2.91
C ARG A 82 -15.54 2.51 1.83
N THR A 83 -15.37 1.76 0.73
CA THR A 83 -16.44 1.42 -0.21
C THR A 83 -17.59 0.70 0.52
N PRO A 84 -18.80 0.61 -0.06
CA PRO A 84 -19.90 -0.14 0.54
C PRO A 84 -19.50 -1.57 0.96
N LYS A 85 -18.77 -2.29 0.10
CA LYS A 85 -18.20 -3.61 0.37
C LYS A 85 -17.30 -3.62 1.61
N GLY A 86 -16.37 -2.66 1.71
CA GLY A 86 -15.49 -2.56 2.87
C GLY A 86 -16.22 -2.14 4.16
N LYS A 87 -17.25 -1.31 4.07
CA LYS A 87 -18.10 -0.96 5.22
C LYS A 87 -18.84 -2.18 5.75
N GLU A 88 -19.42 -2.98 4.87
CA GLU A 88 -20.11 -4.22 5.25
C GLU A 88 -19.16 -5.21 5.93
N TRP A 89 -18.00 -5.45 5.32
CA TRP A 89 -16.94 -6.29 5.88
C TRP A 89 -16.51 -5.81 7.27
N ALA A 90 -16.22 -4.50 7.41
CA ALA A 90 -15.79 -3.92 8.68
C ALA A 90 -16.90 -3.98 9.75
N ARG A 91 -18.17 -3.79 9.36
CA ARG A 91 -19.31 -3.95 10.28
C ARG A 91 -19.43 -5.38 10.79
N ARG A 92 -19.28 -6.38 9.90
CA ARG A 92 -19.28 -7.79 10.27
C ARG A 92 -18.15 -8.10 11.26
N LYS A 93 -16.89 -7.85 10.87
CA LYS A 93 -15.72 -8.11 11.73
C LYS A 93 -15.73 -7.29 13.03
N GLY A 94 -16.32 -6.11 13.02
CA GLY A 94 -16.51 -5.27 14.19
C GLY A 94 -17.51 -5.84 15.20
N ARG A 95 -18.65 -6.36 14.73
CA ARG A 95 -19.63 -7.06 15.59
C ARG A 95 -19.02 -8.29 16.24
N ASP A 96 -18.16 -9.00 15.51
CA ASP A 96 -17.49 -10.21 16.00
C ASP A 96 -16.28 -9.89 16.90
N GLY A 97 -15.97 -8.61 17.15
CA GLY A 97 -14.86 -8.17 18.00
C GLY A 97 -13.47 -8.25 17.35
N TYR A 98 -13.34 -8.76 16.12
CA TYR A 98 -12.05 -8.98 15.46
C TYR A 98 -11.30 -7.70 15.07
N LEU A 99 -11.97 -6.55 14.97
CA LEU A 99 -11.31 -5.29 14.64
C LEU A 99 -10.70 -4.56 15.86
N LYS A 100 -11.05 -4.98 17.08
CA LYS A 100 -10.60 -4.26 18.28
C LYS A 100 -9.08 -4.40 18.44
N GLY A 101 -8.38 -3.26 18.46
CA GLY A 101 -6.91 -3.22 18.61
C GLY A 101 -6.12 -3.66 17.38
N VAL A 102 -6.79 -3.94 16.25
CA VAL A 102 -6.12 -4.28 15.00
C VAL A 102 -5.80 -3.01 14.23
N PRO A 103 -4.52 -2.72 13.91
CA PRO A 103 -4.17 -1.56 13.11
C PRO A 103 -4.77 -1.71 11.71
N ARG A 104 -5.28 -0.63 11.13
CA ARG A 104 -5.71 -0.64 9.73
C ARG A 104 -4.47 -0.61 8.82
N PRO A 105 -4.41 -1.42 7.75
CA PRO A 105 -3.39 -1.30 6.73
C PRO A 105 -3.55 0.02 5.94
N ASP A 106 -2.53 0.40 5.19
CA ASP A 106 -2.63 1.55 4.27
C ASP A 106 -3.70 1.34 3.18
N GLY A 107 -3.97 0.09 2.80
CA GLY A 107 -5.08 -0.28 1.92
C GLY A 107 -5.63 -1.69 2.19
N GLU A 108 -6.90 -1.88 1.88
CA GLU A 108 -7.59 -3.17 1.84
C GLU A 108 -7.98 -3.46 0.38
N TRP A 109 -7.58 -4.64 -0.14
CA TRP A 109 -7.80 -5.05 -1.52
C TRP A 109 -8.54 -6.39 -1.61
N TRP A 110 -9.71 -6.41 -2.22
CA TRP A 110 -10.45 -7.62 -2.56
C TRP A 110 -9.95 -8.17 -3.88
N ALA A 111 -8.76 -8.76 -3.85
CA ALA A 111 -8.13 -9.33 -5.05
C ALA A 111 -9.04 -10.35 -5.77
N PRO A 112 -9.01 -10.39 -7.11
CA PRO A 112 -9.73 -11.38 -7.89
C PRO A 112 -9.46 -12.81 -7.40
N GLY A 113 -10.51 -13.62 -7.28
CA GLY A 113 -10.42 -15.00 -6.79
C GLY A 113 -10.26 -15.14 -5.27
N VAL A 114 -10.21 -14.03 -4.52
CA VAL A 114 -10.21 -14.04 -3.05
C VAL A 114 -11.58 -13.63 -2.52
N TYR A 115 -12.32 -14.60 -1.99
CA TYR A 115 -13.67 -14.39 -1.47
C TYR A 115 -13.67 -14.09 0.03
N GLY A 116 -14.59 -13.22 0.46
CA GLY A 116 -14.88 -12.97 1.86
C GLY A 116 -14.07 -11.82 2.50
N ASP A 117 -12.76 -11.96 2.60
CA ASP A 117 -11.88 -11.04 3.34
C ASP A 117 -10.80 -10.42 2.43
N PRO A 118 -10.50 -9.12 2.56
CA PRO A 118 -9.49 -8.45 1.72
C PRO A 118 -8.07 -8.86 2.12
N LEU A 119 -7.13 -8.63 1.21
CA LEU A 119 -5.71 -8.56 1.54
C LEU A 119 -5.42 -7.21 2.20
N ALA A 120 -4.55 -7.23 3.21
CA ALA A 120 -3.95 -6.02 3.76
C ALA A 120 -2.78 -5.58 2.88
N VAL A 121 -2.77 -4.32 2.43
CA VAL A 121 -1.68 -3.73 1.65
C VAL A 121 -1.05 -2.62 2.47
N GLU A 122 0.23 -2.75 2.79
CA GLU A 122 0.95 -1.78 3.63
C GLU A 122 2.14 -1.21 2.89
N VAL A 123 2.34 0.10 2.98
CA VAL A 123 3.54 0.76 2.46
C VAL A 123 4.56 0.97 3.58
N ASP A 124 5.70 0.31 3.45
CA ASP A 124 6.84 0.45 4.33
C ASP A 124 7.90 1.37 3.72
N THR A 125 7.99 2.58 4.29
CA THR A 125 9.03 3.56 3.95
C THR A 125 10.37 3.32 4.67
N GLY A 126 10.54 2.18 5.34
CA GLY A 126 11.77 1.78 6.03
C GLY A 126 11.92 2.34 7.45
N LYS A 127 10.90 3.04 7.97
CA LYS A 127 10.92 3.60 9.35
C LYS A 127 10.53 2.60 10.41
N LEU A 128 9.71 1.60 10.06
CA LEU A 128 9.26 0.61 11.03
C LEU A 128 10.42 -0.36 11.32
N PRO A 129 10.80 -0.62 12.58
CA PRO A 129 11.71 -1.70 12.89
C PRO A 129 11.21 -3.05 12.35
N LEU A 130 12.11 -3.98 12.00
CA LEU A 130 11.69 -5.29 11.45
C LEU A 130 10.85 -6.10 12.45
N TRP A 131 11.13 -5.98 13.74
CA TRP A 131 10.33 -6.68 14.76
C TRP A 131 8.87 -6.18 14.78
N ASP A 132 8.65 -4.88 14.61
CA ASP A 132 7.32 -4.28 14.52
C ASP A 132 6.54 -4.72 13.27
N VAL A 133 7.24 -4.98 12.16
CA VAL A 133 6.64 -5.56 10.93
C VAL A 133 6.00 -6.91 11.26
N ARG A 134 6.74 -7.79 11.96
CA ARG A 134 6.25 -9.11 12.36
C ARG A 134 5.07 -9.02 13.33
N GLU A 135 5.08 -8.07 14.27
CA GLU A 135 3.96 -7.87 15.19
C GLU A 135 2.69 -7.39 14.48
N ARG A 136 2.82 -6.56 13.44
CA ARG A 136 1.66 -6.19 12.61
C ARG A 136 1.04 -7.38 11.90
N TRP A 137 1.85 -8.27 11.34
CA TRP A 137 1.38 -9.50 10.70
C TRP A 137 0.57 -10.39 11.63
N LYS A 138 0.99 -10.53 12.89
CA LYS A 138 0.22 -11.25 13.92
C LYS A 138 -1.18 -10.67 14.11
N LYS A 139 -1.30 -9.34 14.13
CA LYS A 139 -2.58 -8.63 14.28
C LYS A 139 -3.46 -8.70 13.02
N TRP A 140 -2.85 -8.96 11.86
CA TRP A 140 -3.52 -9.02 10.55
C TRP A 140 -4.01 -10.40 10.13
N ARG A 141 -4.11 -11.34 11.07
CA ARG A 141 -4.66 -12.67 10.82
C ARG A 141 -6.13 -12.69 10.34
N LEU A 142 -6.88 -11.60 10.52
CA LEU A 142 -8.25 -11.49 9.99
C LEU A 142 -8.32 -11.21 8.48
N TYR A 143 -7.21 -10.78 7.87
CA TYR A 143 -7.12 -10.57 6.44
C TYR A 143 -6.78 -11.88 5.74
N SER A 144 -7.19 -12.01 4.48
CA SER A 144 -6.92 -13.20 3.68
C SER A 144 -5.45 -13.29 3.22
N GLY A 145 -4.70 -12.20 3.35
CA GLY A 145 -3.33 -12.06 2.90
C GLY A 145 -2.70 -10.73 3.29
N VAL A 146 -1.42 -10.58 3.00
CA VAL A 146 -0.66 -9.33 3.14
C VAL A 146 0.18 -9.09 1.89
N VAL A 147 0.09 -7.89 1.33
CA VAL A 147 1.10 -7.36 0.41
C VAL A 147 1.88 -6.28 1.14
N TRP A 148 3.14 -6.56 1.44
CA TRP A 148 4.03 -5.60 2.06
C TRP A 148 4.82 -4.85 0.99
N VAL A 149 4.45 -3.60 0.74
CA VAL A 149 5.03 -2.75 -0.29
C VAL A 149 6.24 -2.02 0.25
N VAL A 150 7.39 -2.19 -0.38
CA VAL A 150 8.67 -1.60 0.04
C VAL A 150 9.28 -0.77 -1.07
N LEU A 151 10.05 0.25 -0.69
CA LEU A 151 10.63 1.22 -1.63
C LEU A 151 12.14 1.04 -1.81
N SER A 152 12.75 0.01 -1.21
CA SER A 152 14.17 -0.29 -1.38
C SER A 152 14.47 -1.81 -1.43
N PRO A 153 15.47 -2.24 -2.22
CA PRO A 153 15.89 -3.63 -2.36
C PRO A 153 16.31 -4.25 -1.02
N HIS A 154 17.19 -3.58 -0.26
CA HIS A 154 17.65 -4.11 1.03
C HIS A 154 16.51 -4.31 2.02
N ARG A 155 15.52 -3.41 2.00
CA ARG A 155 14.34 -3.56 2.85
C ARG A 155 13.44 -4.70 2.35
N ALA A 156 13.30 -4.85 1.04
CA ALA A 156 12.56 -5.96 0.45
C ALA A 156 13.14 -7.31 0.86
N GLU A 157 14.45 -7.47 0.74
CA GLU A 157 15.15 -8.68 1.15
C GLU A 157 15.00 -8.95 2.65
N ALA A 158 15.19 -7.94 3.49
CA ALA A 158 15.06 -8.09 4.93
C ALA A 158 13.64 -8.48 5.36
N VAL A 159 12.61 -7.88 4.75
CA VAL A 159 11.21 -8.22 5.02
C VAL A 159 10.85 -9.57 4.42
N GLY A 160 11.37 -9.93 3.24
CA GLY A 160 11.14 -11.24 2.60
C GLY A 160 11.65 -12.39 3.46
N ARG A 161 12.91 -12.31 3.94
CA ARG A 161 13.45 -13.30 4.89
C ARG A 161 12.61 -13.43 6.15
N LEU A 162 12.19 -12.30 6.72
CA LEU A 162 11.30 -12.28 7.89
C LEU A 162 9.95 -12.93 7.61
N LEU A 163 9.43 -12.75 6.38
CA LEU A 163 8.17 -13.31 5.93
C LEU A 163 8.26 -14.81 5.72
N ASP A 164 9.32 -15.30 5.08
CA ASP A 164 9.59 -16.73 4.91
C ASP A 164 9.66 -17.44 6.27
N ASP A 165 10.37 -16.86 7.23
CA ASP A 165 10.42 -17.38 8.60
C ASP A 165 9.04 -17.35 9.27
N TRP A 166 8.24 -16.31 9.04
CA TRP A 166 6.89 -16.22 9.57
C TRP A 166 5.95 -17.27 8.96
N LEU A 167 6.12 -17.60 7.68
CA LEU A 167 5.24 -18.48 6.92
C LEU A 167 5.63 -19.96 6.95
N ARG A 168 6.83 -20.30 7.48
CA ARG A 168 7.38 -21.66 7.52
C ARG A 168 6.37 -22.74 7.92
N ASP A 169 5.63 -22.49 9.00
CA ASP A 169 4.64 -23.44 9.55
C ASP A 169 3.19 -23.09 9.16
N LYS A 170 3.00 -22.37 8.05
CA LYS A 170 1.72 -21.76 7.64
C LYS A 170 1.44 -21.97 6.14
N PRO A 171 1.38 -23.23 5.66
CA PRO A 171 1.24 -23.52 4.23
C PRO A 171 -0.01 -22.89 3.60
N GLY A 172 -1.12 -22.78 4.34
CA GLY A 172 -2.37 -22.15 3.86
C GLY A 172 -2.29 -20.63 3.63
N TYR A 173 -1.20 -19.99 4.03
CA TYR A 173 -0.95 -18.55 3.84
C TYR A 173 0.03 -18.27 2.68
N VAL A 174 0.72 -19.30 2.19
CA VAL A 174 1.65 -19.22 1.06
C VAL A 174 0.87 -18.85 -0.19
N GLY A 175 1.29 -17.80 -0.90
CA GLY A 175 0.53 -17.28 -2.05
C GLY A 175 -0.01 -15.88 -1.83
N ARG A 176 -0.57 -15.64 -0.65
CA ARG A 176 -1.32 -14.42 -0.30
C ARG A 176 -0.55 -13.46 0.59
N TRP A 177 0.60 -13.91 1.07
CA TRP A 177 1.55 -13.13 1.84
C TRP A 177 2.80 -12.94 1.00
N ARG A 178 3.08 -11.69 0.61
CA ARG A 178 4.11 -11.33 -0.38
C ARG A 178 4.77 -10.00 -0.04
N VAL A 179 6.01 -9.82 -0.48
CA VAL A 179 6.69 -8.52 -0.47
C VAL A 179 6.74 -7.97 -1.89
N LEU A 180 6.20 -6.77 -2.09
CA LEU A 180 6.21 -6.06 -3.36
C LEU A 180 7.24 -4.93 -3.30
N TRP A 181 8.32 -5.04 -4.05
CA TRP A 181 9.29 -3.97 -4.17
C TRP A 181 8.94 -3.08 -5.36
N LEU A 182 8.60 -1.82 -5.09
CA LEU A 182 8.38 -0.82 -6.13
C LEU A 182 9.70 -0.10 -6.47
N LYS A 183 10.14 -0.27 -7.72
CA LYS A 183 11.35 0.34 -8.27
C LYS A 183 11.00 1.67 -8.92
N ALA A 184 11.81 2.70 -8.68
CA ALA A 184 11.64 4.03 -9.28
C ALA A 184 10.17 4.50 -9.35
N TRP A 185 9.39 4.24 -8.30
CA TRP A 185 7.92 4.38 -8.31
C TRP A 185 7.43 5.82 -8.58
N TRP A 186 8.33 6.79 -8.43
CA TRP A 186 8.10 8.19 -8.75
C TRP A 186 8.14 8.50 -10.25
N GLU A 187 8.68 7.60 -11.07
CA GLU A 187 8.84 7.71 -12.53
C GLU A 187 7.99 6.70 -13.30
N GLY A 188 7.68 5.54 -12.71
CA GLY A 188 6.89 4.51 -13.37
C GLY A 188 6.39 3.41 -12.43
N GLY A 189 5.76 2.40 -13.01
CA GLY A 189 5.17 1.26 -12.31
C GLY A 189 6.10 0.04 -12.22
N GLU A 190 7.41 0.21 -12.33
CA GLU A 190 8.35 -0.92 -12.27
C GLU A 190 8.37 -1.58 -10.89
N TYR A 191 8.40 -2.91 -10.86
CA TYR A 191 8.36 -3.65 -9.60
C TYR A 191 9.08 -4.99 -9.68
N ALA A 192 9.29 -5.59 -8.52
CA ALA A 192 9.66 -6.99 -8.39
C ALA A 192 8.98 -7.61 -7.17
N TRP A 193 8.59 -8.87 -7.29
CA TRP A 193 8.16 -9.67 -6.16
C TRP A 193 9.37 -10.21 -5.43
N VAL A 194 9.38 -10.03 -4.11
CA VAL A 194 10.34 -10.66 -3.21
C VAL A 194 9.56 -11.69 -2.38
N ARG A 195 10.12 -12.88 -2.28
CA ARG A 195 9.61 -13.92 -1.41
C ARG A 195 10.20 -13.72 -0.03
#